data_AF-A0A9P7V310-F1
#
_entry.id   AF-A0A9P7V310-F1
#
_cell.length_a   1.000
_cell.length_b   1.000
_cell.length_c   1.000
_cell.angle_alpha   90.00
_cell.angle_beta   90.00
_cell.angle_gamma   90.00
#
_symmetry.space_group_name_H-M   'P 1'
#
loop_
_entity.id
_entity.type
_entity.pdbx_description
1 polymer ?
#
loop_
_entity_poly.entity_id
_entity_poly.type
_entity_poly.pdbx_seq_one_letter_code
_entity_poly.pdbx_strand_id
1 'polypeptide(L)' 'MHRDLIASVSSEAAKEHARKILDQHGASTEPLPQSQKNPNPDPERVIAGYKTTLHNPRTSDEAKEKAERVLEQAGEDIQ' A
#
# COMPACT_ATOMS: atom_id res chain seq x y z
N MET A 1 -17.09 5.02 -34.15
CA MET A 1 -16.19 3.89 -33.80
C MET A 1 -14.75 4.41 -33.85
N HIS A 2 -13.84 3.94 -33.00
CA HIS A 2 -12.44 4.40 -32.78
C HIS A 2 -12.18 5.29 -31.54
N ARG A 3 -12.78 4.94 -30.40
CA ARG A 3 -12.12 5.09 -29.10
C ARG A 3 -11.79 3.68 -28.62
N ASP A 4 -10.68 3.51 -27.89
CA ASP A 4 -10.23 2.27 -27.23
C ASP A 4 -8.98 1.59 -27.82
N LEU A 5 -7.90 2.34 -28.08
CA LEU A 5 -6.58 1.73 -28.38
C LEU A 5 -5.37 2.39 -27.67
N ILE A 6 -5.56 3.17 -26.60
CA ILE A 6 -4.45 3.86 -25.91
C ILE A 6 -4.13 3.27 -24.52
N ALA A 7 -4.99 2.42 -23.95
CA ALA A 7 -4.79 1.90 -22.59
C ALA A 7 -3.86 0.66 -22.49
N SER A 8 -3.50 0.01 -23.60
CA SER A 8 -2.77 -1.27 -23.56
C SER A 8 -1.28 -1.18 -23.90
N VAL A 9 -0.87 -0.31 -24.83
CA VAL A 9 0.53 -0.29 -25.33
C VAL A 9 1.47 0.56 -24.47
N SER A 10 0.94 1.54 -23.72
CA SER A 10 1.73 2.27 -22.71
C SER A 10 2.13 1.41 -21.51
N SER A 11 1.49 0.26 -21.31
CA SER A 11 1.70 -0.58 -20.12
C SER A 11 2.90 -1.52 -20.27
N GLU A 12 3.20 -2.00 -21.48
CA GLU A 12 4.25 -3.01 -21.66
C GLU A 12 5.61 -2.38 -21.95
N ALA A 13 5.70 -1.46 -22.92
CA ALA A 13 6.94 -0.80 -23.28
C ALA A 13 7.53 0.05 -22.14
N ALA A 14 6.66 0.71 -21.34
CA ALA A 14 7.11 1.48 -20.18
C ALA A 14 7.63 0.58 -19.05
N LYS A 15 7.01 -0.58 -18.82
CA LYS A 15 7.48 -1.57 -17.84
C LYS A 15 8.78 -2.22 -18.29
N GLU A 16 8.92 -2.55 -19.58
CA GLU A 16 10.19 -3.05 -20.14
C GLU A 16 11.31 -2.02 -20.02
N HIS A 17 11.03 -0.76 -20.33
CA HIS A 17 11.98 0.33 -20.17
C HIS A 17 12.40 0.49 -18.70
N ALA A 18 11.44 0.48 -17.77
CA ALA A 18 11.72 0.54 -16.33
C ALA A 18 12.56 -0.66 -15.87
N ARG A 19 12.27 -1.88 -16.33
CA ARG A 19 13.06 -3.09 -16.04
C ARG A 19 14.50 -2.96 -16.54
N LYS A 20 14.70 -2.47 -17.76
CA LYS A 20 16.03 -2.29 -18.36
C LYS A 20 16.89 -1.27 -17.62
N ILE A 21 16.28 -0.17 -17.16
CA ILE A 21 16.97 0.84 -16.36
C ILE A 21 17.37 0.26 -15.00
N LEU A 22 16.51 -0.54 -14.35
CA LEU A 22 16.83 -1.20 -13.08
C LEU A 22 18.00 -2.19 -13.22
N ASP A 23 18.00 -3.01 -14.27
CA ASP A 23 19.07 -3.96 -14.60
C ASP A 23 20.42 -3.26 -14.84
N GLN A 24 20.43 -2.14 -15.58
CA GLN A 24 21.64 -1.34 -15.80
C GLN A 24 22.25 -0.77 -14.51
N HIS A 25 21.45 -0.52 -13.48
CA HIS A 25 21.91 0.00 -12.19
C HIS A 25 22.19 -1.10 -11.16
N GLY A 26 22.15 -2.38 -11.58
CA GLY A 26 22.32 -3.53 -10.68
C GLY A 26 21.19 -3.66 -9.65
N ALA A 27 20.07 -2.95 -9.85
CA ALA A 27 18.89 -3.07 -9.03
C ALA A 27 18.09 -4.30 -9.51
N SER A 28 18.14 -5.38 -8.75
CA SER A 28 17.35 -6.58 -9.07
C SER A 28 15.86 -6.23 -9.11
N THR A 29 15.20 -6.59 -10.21
CA THR A 29 13.73 -6.57 -10.31
C THR A 29 13.09 -7.72 -9.53
N GLU A 30 13.92 -8.62 -8.99
CA GLU A 30 13.49 -9.64 -8.05
C GLU A 30 12.77 -8.95 -6.89
N PRO A 31 11.50 -9.31 -6.63
CA PRO A 31 10.84 -8.86 -5.43
C PRO A 31 11.75 -9.20 -4.27
N LEU A 32 12.18 -8.18 -3.52
CA LEU A 32 12.86 -8.41 -2.26
C LEU A 32 12.03 -9.45 -1.49
N PRO A 33 12.66 -10.49 -0.91
CA PRO A 33 11.94 -11.49 -0.15
C PRO A 33 11.04 -10.74 0.81
N GLN A 34 9.72 -10.90 0.64
CA GLN A 34 8.74 -10.11 1.37
C GLN A 34 9.08 -10.26 2.84
N SER A 35 9.56 -9.17 3.45
CA SER A 35 9.93 -9.14 4.87
C SER A 35 8.81 -9.83 5.63
N GLN A 36 9.13 -10.94 6.30
CA GLN A 36 8.20 -11.94 6.84
C GLN A 36 6.89 -11.29 7.26
N LYS A 37 5.91 -11.26 6.34
CA LYS A 37 4.59 -10.73 6.65
C LYS A 37 3.99 -11.78 7.55
N ASN A 38 3.88 -11.50 8.84
CA ASN A 38 3.24 -12.41 9.78
C ASN A 38 1.83 -12.71 9.24
N PRO A 39 1.55 -13.96 8.82
CA PRO A 39 0.27 -14.30 8.22
C PRO A 39 -0.87 -14.16 9.23
N ASN A 40 -0.53 -14.16 10.52
CA ASN A 40 -1.43 -13.91 11.62
C ASN A 40 -0.90 -12.71 12.43
N PRO A 41 -1.24 -11.47 12.05
CA PRO A 41 -0.87 -10.31 12.84
C PRO A 41 -1.62 -10.34 14.18
N ASP A 42 -0.92 -9.92 15.24
CA ASP A 42 -1.52 -9.76 16.56
C ASP A 42 -2.63 -8.68 16.49
N PRO A 43 -3.88 -8.98 16.87
CA PRO A 43 -4.98 -8.02 16.80
C PRO A 43 -4.69 -6.74 17.60
N GLU A 44 -4.02 -6.84 18.76
CA GLU A 44 -3.68 -5.65 19.56
C GLU A 44 -2.72 -4.72 18.82
N ARG A 45 -1.76 -5.30 18.08
CA ARG A 45 -0.83 -4.52 17.25
C ARG A 45 -1.54 -3.85 16.07
N VAL A 46 -2.53 -4.53 15.49
CA VAL A 46 -3.34 -3.96 14.40
C VAL A 46 -4.12 -2.75 14.91
N ILE A 47 -4.78 -2.89 16.05
CA ILE A 47 -5.51 -1.80 16.72
C ILE A 47 -4.57 -0.62 17.06
N ALA A 48 -3.41 -0.91 17.64
CA ALA A 48 -2.41 0.13 17.94
C ALA A 48 -1.94 0.88 16.68
N GLY A 49 -1.83 0.19 15.54
CA GLY A 49 -1.53 0.79 14.24
C GLY A 49 -2.62 1.76 13.78
N TYR A 50 -3.90 1.39 13.93
CA TYR A 50 -5.01 2.29 13.61
C TYR A 50 -5.09 3.48 14.56
N LYS A 51 -4.84 3.30 15.85
CA LYS A 51 -4.72 4.43 16.81
C LYS A 51 -3.61 5.38 16.41
N THR A 52 -2.47 4.86 15.97
CA THR A 52 -1.34 5.68 15.46
C THR A 52 -1.74 6.45 14.20
N THR A 53 -2.54 5.83 13.33
CA THR A 53 -3.02 6.44 12.08
C THR A 53 -3.83 7.71 12.36
N LEU A 54 -4.66 7.71 13.40
CA LEU A 54 -5.46 8.87 13.83
C LEU A 54 -4.60 10.05 14.29
N HIS A 55 -3.57 9.77 15.08
CA HIS A 55 -2.72 10.79 15.70
C HIS A 55 -1.64 11.33 14.76
N ASN A 56 -1.32 10.61 13.69
CA ASN A 56 -0.25 11.00 12.79
C ASN A 56 -0.68 12.16 11.88
N PRO A 57 -0.02 13.34 11.96
CA PRO A 57 -0.37 14.50 11.14
C PRO A 57 -0.07 14.31 9.65
N ARG A 58 0.71 13.29 9.28
CA ARG A 58 1.06 12.96 7.89
C ARG A 58 0.04 12.02 7.25
N THR A 59 -0.93 11.51 8.01
CA THR A 59 -2.01 10.67 7.52
C THR A 59 -3.10 11.53 6.90
N SER A 60 -3.64 11.12 5.76
CA SER A 60 -4.79 11.77 5.13
C SER A 60 -6.07 11.59 5.94
N ASP A 61 -7.01 12.52 5.77
CA ASP A 61 -8.29 12.49 6.48
C ASP A 61 -9.10 11.22 6.17
N GLU A 62 -9.10 10.76 4.91
CA GLU A 62 -9.76 9.50 4.51
C GLU A 62 -9.16 8.28 5.24
N ALA A 63 -7.84 8.24 5.41
CA ALA A 63 -7.18 7.16 6.12
C ALA A 63 -7.47 7.20 7.62
N LYS A 64 -7.65 8.38 8.20
CA LYS A 64 -8.09 8.55 9.59
C LYS A 64 -9.53 8.10 9.78
N GLU A 65 -10.45 8.54 8.93
CA GLU A 65 -11.86 8.12 8.98
C GLU A 65 -12.00 6.59 8.89
N LYS A 66 -11.21 5.96 8.01
CA LYS A 66 -11.16 4.50 7.92
C LYS A 66 -10.63 3.86 9.21
N ALA A 67 -9.58 4.43 9.81
CA ALA A 67 -9.03 3.94 11.06
C ALA A 67 -10.03 4.05 12.22
N GLU A 68 -10.77 5.17 12.31
CA GLU A 68 -11.86 5.39 13.27
C GLU A 68 -12.91 4.29 13.17
N ARG A 69 -13.48 4.08 11.97
CA ARG A 69 -14.50 3.05 11.76
C ARG A 69 -14.03 1.64 12.16
N VAL A 70 -12.76 1.32 11.91
CA VAL A 70 -12.19 0.02 12.30
C VAL A 70 -12.04 -0.10 13.81
N LEU A 71 -11.62 0.97 14.49
CA LEU A 71 -11.50 1.01 15.94
C LEU A 71 -12.88 0.91 16.61
N GLU A 72 -13.89 1.62 16.10
CA GLU A 72 -15.29 1.50 16.57
C GLU A 72 -15.81 0.07 16.42
N GLN A 73 -15.58 -0.56 15.26
CA GLN A 73 -15.98 -1.95 15.01
C GLN A 73 -15.26 -2.95 15.94
N ALA A 74 -14.05 -2.62 16.36
CA ALA A 74 -13.28 -3.41 17.33
C ALA A 74 -13.72 -3.16 18.79
N GLY A 75 -14.62 -2.20 19.04
CA GLY A 75 -15.06 -1.82 20.39
C GLY A 75 -14.01 -1.01 21.15
N GLU A 76 -13.08 -0.38 20.45
CA GLU A 76 -12.04 0.46 21.04
C GLU A 76 -12.57 1.88 21.25
N ASP A 77 -12.36 2.43 22.44
CA ASP A 77 -12.69 3.81 22.73
C ASP A 77 -11.63 4.74 22.13
N ILE A 78 -12.09 5.71 21.35
CA ILE A 78 -11.24 6.66 20.62
C ILE A 78 -11.28 7.97 21.40
N GLN A 79 -10.36 8.12 22.36
CA GLN A 79 -10.22 9.27 23.26
C GLN A 79 -9.23 10.30 22.73
#